data_AF-A0A537KFE6-F1
#
_entry.id   AF-A0A537KFE6-F1
#
_cell.length_a   1.000
_cell.length_b   1.000
_cell.length_c   1.000
_cell.angle_alpha   90.00
_cell.angle_beta   90.00
_cell.angle_gamma   90.00
#
_symmetry.space_group_name_H-M   'P 1'
#
loop_
_entity.id
_entity.type
_entity.pdbx_description
1 polymer ?
#
loop_
_entity_poly.entity_id
_entity_poly.type
_entity_poly.pdbx_seq_one_letter_code
_entity_poly.pdbx_strand_id
1 'polypeptide(L)'
;MEEKDFLQKMENLKKPDVNAEASRQQIKLVLLNSKKSAAWGTWFLIVPIFFFCCVAIKYLLHWNWSFAGNFLDWMADVDRSMSFPIVSILLFIVLPAIGVVINLLAIVHFVYDKILNELILTIKIKWLNIVLAFISIGVIGIVLLYAISENSAERAVKKYEIESRSK
;
A
#
# COMPACT_ATOMS: atom_id res chain seq x y z
N MET A 1 -24.81 -49.51 -32.51
CA MET A 1 -24.23 -48.31 -33.14
C MET A 1 -23.06 -48.80 -33.96
N GLU A 2 -23.18 -48.75 -35.28
CA GLU A 2 -22.17 -49.31 -36.19
C GLU A 2 -20.87 -48.50 -36.11
N GLU A 3 -19.74 -49.20 -36.08
CA GLU A 3 -18.38 -48.65 -35.98
C GLU A 3 -18.11 -47.54 -37.02
N LYS A 4 -18.75 -47.66 -38.19
CA LYS A 4 -18.70 -46.68 -39.28
C LYS A 4 -19.31 -45.33 -38.91
N ASP A 5 -20.41 -45.35 -38.15
CA ASP A 5 -21.15 -44.15 -37.73
C ASP A 5 -20.40 -43.39 -36.63
N PHE A 6 -19.60 -44.11 -35.84
CA PHE A 6 -18.68 -43.55 -34.84
C PHE A 6 -17.46 -42.90 -35.50
N LEU A 7 -16.84 -43.59 -36.47
CA LEU A 7 -15.69 -43.07 -37.23
C LEU A 7 -16.06 -41.80 -38.01
N GLN A 8 -17.24 -41.78 -38.64
CA GLN A 8 -17.71 -40.61 -39.38
C GLN A 8 -17.98 -39.40 -38.46
N LYS A 9 -18.43 -39.63 -37.23
CA LYS A 9 -18.57 -38.57 -36.22
C LYS A 9 -17.22 -38.07 -35.72
N MET A 10 -16.23 -38.95 -35.57
CA MET A 10 -14.87 -38.56 -35.19
C MET A 10 -14.16 -37.75 -36.28
N GLU A 11 -14.37 -38.10 -37.54
CA GLU A 11 -13.77 -37.42 -38.69
C GLU A 11 -14.35 -36.01 -38.90
N ASN A 12 -15.63 -35.81 -38.54
CA ASN A 12 -16.32 -34.52 -38.58
C ASN A 12 -16.19 -33.69 -37.29
N LEU A 13 -15.45 -34.16 -36.27
CA LEU A 13 -15.12 -33.35 -35.11
C LEU A 13 -14.11 -32.27 -35.52
N LYS A 14 -14.64 -31.08 -35.84
CA LYS A 14 -13.86 -29.87 -36.05
C LYS A 14 -12.99 -29.67 -34.81
N LYS A 15 -11.67 -29.83 -34.96
CA LYS A 15 -10.71 -29.62 -33.87
C LYS A 15 -11.03 -28.25 -33.23
N PRO A 16 -11.16 -28.17 -31.90
CA PRO A 16 -11.39 -26.90 -31.26
C PRO A 16 -10.25 -25.98 -31.68
N ASP A 17 -10.61 -24.90 -32.37
CA ASP A 17 -9.66 -23.90 -32.82
C ASP A 17 -9.21 -23.15 -31.56
N VAL A 18 -8.15 -23.66 -30.95
CA VAL A 18 -7.55 -23.05 -29.77
C VAL A 18 -6.90 -21.78 -30.27
N ASN A 19 -7.64 -20.67 -30.21
CA ASN A 19 -7.13 -19.35 -30.55
C ASN A 19 -6.05 -18.96 -29.51
N ALA A 20 -4.86 -19.51 -29.73
CA ALA A 20 -3.72 -19.40 -28.84
C ALA A 20 -3.24 -17.95 -28.73
N GLU A 21 -3.51 -17.13 -29.74
CA GLU A 21 -3.25 -15.69 -29.72
C GLU A 21 -4.17 -14.94 -28.77
N ALA A 22 -5.49 -15.19 -28.83
CA ALA A 22 -6.45 -14.57 -27.90
C ALA A 22 -6.16 -14.96 -26.44
N SER A 23 -5.84 -16.23 -26.19
CA SER A 23 -5.49 -16.70 -24.84
C SER A 23 -4.16 -16.13 -24.35
N ARG A 24 -3.12 -16.03 -25.21
CA ARG A 24 -1.86 -15.34 -24.89
C ARG A 24 -2.07 -13.85 -24.60
N GLN A 25 -2.93 -13.17 -25.35
CA GLN A 25 -3.21 -11.75 -25.14
C GLN A 25 -3.90 -11.51 -23.79
N GLN A 26 -4.86 -12.36 -23.41
CA GLN A 26 -5.51 -12.29 -22.10
C GLN A 26 -4.51 -12.49 -20.95
N ILE A 27 -3.63 -13.49 -21.05
CA ILE A 27 -2.58 -13.73 -20.05
C ILE A 27 -1.61 -12.54 -19.97
N LYS A 28 -1.22 -11.96 -21.12
CA LYS A 28 -0.33 -10.79 -21.19
C LYS A 28 -0.96 -9.54 -20.57
N LEU A 29 -2.26 -9.32 -20.77
CA LEU A 29 -3.03 -8.23 -20.16
C LEU A 29 -3.09 -8.35 -18.64
N VAL A 30 -3.39 -9.54 -18.13
CA VAL A 30 -3.43 -9.83 -16.68
C VAL A 30 -2.03 -9.64 -16.05
N LEU A 31 -0.97 -10.07 -16.73
CA LEU A 31 0.41 -9.86 -16.29
C LEU A 31 0.85 -8.39 -16.32
N LEU A 32 0.44 -7.62 -17.34
CA LEU A 32 0.78 -6.20 -17.43
C LEU A 32 0.05 -5.36 -16.37
N ASN A 33 -1.24 -5.65 -16.12
CA ASN A 33 -2.01 -4.95 -15.08
C ASN A 33 -1.48 -5.24 -13.68
N SER A 34 -1.10 -6.49 -13.40
CA SER A 34 -0.51 -6.86 -12.11
C SER A 34 0.86 -6.20 -11.86
N LYS A 35 1.67 -5.98 -12.91
CA LYS A 35 2.92 -5.21 -12.82
C LYS A 35 2.69 -3.71 -12.61
N LYS A 36 1.72 -3.10 -13.30
CA LYS A 36 1.39 -1.68 -13.14
C LYS A 36 0.82 -1.37 -11.75
N SER A 37 -0.05 -2.22 -11.21
CA SER A 37 -0.64 -2.01 -9.87
C SER A 37 0.42 -2.01 -8.76
N ALA A 38 1.44 -2.88 -8.86
CA ALA A 38 2.58 -2.88 -7.93
C ALA A 38 3.42 -1.58 -7.98
N ALA A 39 3.51 -0.92 -9.14
CA ALA A 39 4.22 0.34 -9.27
C ALA A 39 3.52 1.49 -8.54
N TRP A 40 2.18 1.51 -8.53
CA TRP A 40 1.41 2.52 -7.80
C TRP A 40 1.61 2.44 -6.29
N GLY A 41 1.73 1.22 -5.74
CA GLY A 41 2.06 1.03 -4.32
C GLY A 41 3.42 1.62 -3.92
N THR A 42 4.37 1.68 -4.86
CA THR A 42 5.67 2.33 -4.63
C THR A 42 5.55 3.85 -4.59
N TRP A 43 4.68 4.42 -5.43
CA TRP A 43 4.50 5.87 -5.54
C TRP A 43 3.95 6.49 -4.24
N PHE A 44 3.06 5.78 -3.53
CA PHE A 44 2.51 6.25 -2.26
C PHE A 44 3.52 6.32 -1.12
N LEU A 45 4.65 5.61 -1.22
CA LEU A 45 5.76 5.67 -0.27
C LEU A 45 6.77 6.77 -0.59
N ILE A 46 6.88 7.19 -1.85
CA ILE A 46 7.86 8.20 -2.27
C ILE A 46 7.61 9.52 -1.57
N VAL A 47 6.35 9.94 -1.42
CA VAL A 47 5.99 11.21 -0.80
C VAL A 47 6.42 11.29 0.68
N PRO A 48 6.07 10.33 1.57
CA PRO A 48 6.56 10.34 2.95
C PRO A 48 8.09 10.17 3.05
N ILE A 49 8.72 9.37 2.17
CA ILE A 49 10.19 9.27 2.14
C ILE A 49 10.81 10.63 1.77
N PHE A 50 10.26 11.30 0.77
CA PHE A 50 10.71 12.63 0.34
C PHE A 50 10.59 13.64 1.48
N PHE A 51 9.51 13.60 2.26
CA PHE A 51 9.40 14.41 3.47
C PHE A 51 10.56 14.16 4.44
N PHE A 52 10.86 12.90 4.77
CA PHE A 52 11.97 12.56 5.67
C PHE A 52 13.31 13.04 5.11
N CYS A 53 13.51 12.99 3.80
CA CYS A 53 14.70 13.57 3.16
C CYS A 53 14.76 15.09 3.36
N CYS A 54 13.65 15.81 3.18
CA CYS A 54 13.60 17.27 3.43
C CYS A 54 13.94 17.60 4.88
N VAL A 55 13.39 16.84 5.84
CA VAL A 55 13.70 16.97 7.27
C VAL A 55 15.19 16.70 7.52
N ALA A 56 15.75 15.63 6.97
CA ALA A 56 17.17 15.31 7.13
C ALA A 56 18.08 16.41 6.57
N ILE A 57 17.77 16.95 5.39
CA ILE A 57 18.55 18.04 4.79
C ILE A 57 18.50 19.30 5.66
N LYS A 58 17.31 19.70 6.12
CA LYS A 58 17.12 20.92 6.93
C LYS A 58 17.75 20.80 8.32
N TYR A 59 17.53 19.67 9.01
CA TYR A 59 17.87 19.52 10.42
C TYR A 59 19.15 18.72 10.70
N LEU A 60 19.53 17.74 9.87
CA LEU A 60 20.76 16.95 10.09
C LEU A 60 21.96 17.56 9.36
N LEU A 61 21.76 17.96 8.10
CA LEU A 61 22.83 18.52 7.28
C LEU A 61 22.99 20.04 7.45
N HIS A 62 22.05 20.70 8.14
CA HIS A 62 21.94 22.15 8.27
C HIS A 62 22.05 22.89 6.92
N TRP A 63 21.72 22.21 5.82
CA TRP A 63 21.79 22.79 4.49
C TRP A 63 20.51 23.57 4.26
N ASN A 64 20.65 24.88 4.13
CA ASN A 64 19.54 25.79 3.87
C ASN A 64 19.08 25.71 2.40
N TRP A 65 18.49 24.57 2.03
CA TRP A 65 17.90 24.38 0.71
C TRP A 65 16.48 24.93 0.70
N SER A 66 16.29 26.08 0.03
CA SER A 66 15.02 26.82 0.03
C SER A 66 13.82 25.97 -0.39
N PHE A 67 13.99 25.02 -1.31
CA PHE A 67 12.90 24.13 -1.73
C PHE A 67 12.41 23.21 -0.60
N ALA A 68 13.32 22.56 0.12
CA ALA A 68 12.98 21.71 1.25
C ALA A 68 12.36 22.51 2.40
N GLY A 69 12.88 23.72 2.66
CA GLY A 69 12.31 24.66 3.62
C GLY A 69 10.87 25.02 3.28
N ASN A 70 10.63 25.52 2.07
CA ASN A 70 9.31 25.94 1.61
C ASN A 70 8.28 24.81 1.65
N PHE A 71 8.68 23.58 1.28
CA PHE A 71 7.78 22.43 1.34
C PHE A 71 7.36 22.09 2.79
N LEU A 72 8.32 22.08 3.72
CA LEU A 72 8.06 21.81 5.13
C LEU A 72 7.20 22.90 5.76
N ASP A 73 7.48 24.16 5.44
CA ASP A 73 6.76 25.31 5.99
C ASP A 73 5.33 25.37 5.42
N TRP A 74 5.15 25.12 4.11
CA TRP A 74 3.82 24.97 3.50
C TRP A 74 3.00 23.87 4.18
N MET A 75 3.60 22.71 4.44
CA MET A 75 2.91 21.60 5.10
C MET A 75 2.44 22.00 6.50
N ALA A 76 3.32 22.66 7.26
CA ALA A 76 3.01 23.13 8.60
C ALA A 76 1.92 24.23 8.60
N ASP A 77 1.93 25.12 7.61
CA ASP A 77 0.93 26.18 7.48
C ASP A 77 -0.45 25.61 7.16
N VAL A 78 -0.54 24.62 6.28
CA VAL A 78 -1.82 23.96 5.98
C VAL A 78 -2.36 23.26 7.23
N ASP A 79 -1.53 22.48 7.91
CA ASP A 79 -1.94 21.77 9.13
C ASP A 79 -2.33 22.73 10.27
N ARG A 80 -1.69 23.90 10.38
CA ARG A 80 -2.08 24.95 11.35
C ARG A 80 -3.35 25.70 10.96
N SER A 81 -3.59 25.92 9.67
CA SER A 81 -4.76 26.64 9.17
C SER A 81 -6.06 25.87 9.36
N MET A 82 -5.98 24.55 9.53
CA MET A 82 -7.11 23.68 9.78
C MET A 82 -7.18 23.27 11.25
N SER A 83 -8.39 23.00 11.76
CA SER A 83 -8.58 22.51 13.13
C SER A 83 -7.98 21.12 13.38
N PHE A 84 -7.50 20.44 12.34
CA PHE A 84 -6.88 19.13 12.42
C PHE A 84 -5.73 19.01 11.41
N PRO A 85 -4.67 18.25 11.73
CA PRO A 85 -3.48 18.12 10.88
C PRO A 85 -3.73 17.15 9.70
N ILE A 86 -4.56 17.57 8.76
CA ILE A 86 -4.98 16.78 7.60
C ILE A 86 -3.80 16.29 6.77
N VAL A 87 -2.79 17.12 6.52
CA VAL A 87 -1.69 16.81 5.61
C VAL A 87 -0.80 15.76 6.26
N SER A 88 -0.46 15.95 7.53
CA SER A 88 0.30 14.95 8.29
C SER A 88 -0.43 13.59 8.34
N ILE A 89 -1.73 13.58 8.64
CA ILE A 89 -2.51 12.32 8.68
C ILE A 89 -2.57 11.67 7.29
N LEU A 90 -2.83 12.45 6.25
CA LEU A 90 -2.89 11.93 4.88
C LEU A 90 -1.54 11.33 4.47
N LEU A 91 -0.45 12.04 4.75
CA LEU A 91 0.89 11.74 4.26
C LEU A 91 1.56 10.59 5.02
N PHE A 92 1.34 10.47 6.33
CA PHE A 92 1.99 9.43 7.14
C PHE A 92 1.08 8.28 7.58
N ILE A 93 -0.24 8.42 7.48
CA ILE A 93 -1.18 7.36 7.84
C ILE A 93 -1.86 6.83 6.59
N VAL A 94 -2.62 7.67 5.88
CA VAL A 94 -3.46 7.21 4.77
C VAL A 94 -2.62 6.69 3.60
N LEU A 95 -1.64 7.46 3.14
CA LEU A 95 -0.77 7.08 2.02
C LEU A 95 0.01 5.79 2.30
N PRO A 96 0.73 5.65 3.44
CA PRO A 96 1.34 4.39 3.83
C PRO A 96 0.33 3.24 3.96
N ALA A 97 -0.86 3.47 4.52
CA ALA A 97 -1.88 2.42 4.66
C ALA A 97 -2.34 1.89 3.30
N ILE A 98 -2.57 2.76 2.32
CA ILE A 98 -2.85 2.37 0.94
C ILE A 98 -1.67 1.58 0.36
N GLY A 99 -0.44 2.04 0.64
CA GLY A 99 0.79 1.32 0.29
C GLY A 99 0.81 -0.12 0.84
N VAL A 100 0.44 -0.33 2.10
CA VAL A 100 0.31 -1.66 2.71
C VAL A 100 -0.72 -2.50 1.96
N VAL A 101 -1.92 -1.96 1.74
CA VAL A 101 -3.03 -2.68 1.08
C VAL A 101 -2.62 -3.14 -0.33
N ILE A 102 -2.07 -2.24 -1.14
CA ILE A 102 -1.66 -2.57 -2.52
C ILE A 102 -0.53 -3.61 -2.52
N ASN A 103 0.45 -3.47 -1.63
CA ASN A 103 1.56 -4.42 -1.56
C ASN A 103 1.12 -5.79 -1.04
N LEU A 104 0.18 -5.86 -0.09
CA LEU A 104 -0.43 -7.12 0.37
C LEU A 104 -1.26 -7.78 -0.73
N LEU A 105 -2.08 -7.02 -1.47
CA LEU A 105 -2.83 -7.52 -2.63
C LEU A 105 -1.90 -8.08 -3.72
N ALA A 106 -0.69 -7.55 -3.86
CA ALA A 106 0.30 -8.08 -4.78
C ALA A 106 0.90 -9.43 -4.35
N ILE A 107 0.84 -9.75 -3.06
CA ILE A 107 1.38 -10.97 -2.42
C ILE A 107 0.29 -12.04 -2.29
N VAL A 108 -0.91 -11.66 -1.85
CA VAL A 108 -2.00 -12.59 -1.54
C VAL A 108 -3.06 -12.55 -2.64
N HIS A 109 -3.40 -13.72 -3.19
CA HIS A 109 -4.54 -13.87 -4.10
C HIS A 109 -5.56 -14.82 -3.48
N PHE A 110 -6.80 -14.35 -3.40
CA PHE A 110 -7.93 -15.12 -2.89
C PHE A 110 -8.79 -15.57 -4.07
N VAL A 111 -8.95 -16.88 -4.24
CA VAL A 111 -9.89 -17.48 -5.19
C VAL A 111 -10.90 -18.28 -4.38
N TYR A 112 -12.17 -17.85 -4.42
CA TYR A 112 -13.25 -18.57 -3.76
C TYR A 112 -13.92 -19.51 -4.76
N ASP A 113 -13.80 -20.82 -4.54
CA ASP A 113 -14.53 -21.82 -5.32
C ASP A 113 -15.91 -22.03 -4.68
N LYS A 114 -16.95 -21.47 -5.33
CA LYS A 114 -18.34 -21.59 -4.87
C LYS A 114 -18.89 -23.00 -4.94
N ILE A 115 -18.31 -23.88 -5.77
CA ILE A 115 -18.81 -25.24 -6.00
C ILE A 115 -18.28 -26.16 -4.91
N LEU A 116 -17.00 -26.00 -4.55
CA LEU A 116 -16.34 -26.78 -3.50
C LEU A 116 -16.46 -26.15 -2.11
N ASN A 117 -16.93 -24.89 -2.01
CA ASN A 117 -16.87 -24.07 -0.80
C ASN A 117 -15.44 -23.98 -0.22
N GLU A 118 -14.46 -23.92 -1.11
CA GLU A 118 -13.04 -23.84 -0.75
C GLU A 118 -12.50 -22.42 -1.01
N LEU A 119 -11.77 -21.90 -0.03
CA LEU A 119 -11.00 -20.68 -0.19
C LEU A 119 -9.56 -21.06 -0.57
N ILE A 120 -9.23 -20.92 -1.85
CA ILE A 120 -7.88 -21.13 -2.35
C ILE A 120 -7.10 -19.84 -2.14
N LEU A 121 -6.22 -19.85 -1.15
CA LEU A 121 -5.34 -18.74 -0.83
C LEU A 121 -3.95 -19.01 -1.44
N THR A 122 -3.56 -18.19 -2.41
CA THR A 122 -2.23 -18.28 -3.04
C THR A 122 -1.35 -17.14 -2.52
N ILE A 123 -0.24 -17.49 -1.86
CA ILE A 123 0.77 -16.53 -1.42
C ILE A 123 1.94 -16.54 -2.40
N LYS A 124 2.15 -15.43 -3.10
CA LYS A 124 3.32 -15.22 -3.97
C LYS A 124 4.37 -14.43 -3.21
N ILE A 125 5.51 -15.05 -2.90
CA ILE A 125 6.64 -14.37 -2.26
C ILE A 125 7.25 -13.36 -3.23
N LYS A 126 7.01 -12.07 -2.96
CA LYS A 126 7.60 -10.94 -3.68
C LYS A 126 8.33 -10.06 -2.69
N TRP A 127 9.63 -10.28 -2.54
CA TRP A 127 10.47 -9.60 -1.54
C TRP A 127 10.33 -8.08 -1.54
N LEU A 128 10.31 -7.44 -2.72
CA LEU A 128 10.13 -5.98 -2.81
C LEU A 128 8.79 -5.52 -2.24
N ASN A 129 7.69 -6.20 -2.55
CA ASN A 129 6.38 -5.85 -2.00
C ASN A 129 6.31 -6.08 -0.50
N ILE A 130 6.94 -7.16 0.00
CA ILE A 130 7.03 -7.45 1.43
C ILE A 130 7.79 -6.32 2.14
N VAL A 131 8.96 -5.94 1.64
CA VAL A 131 9.77 -4.85 2.20
C VAL A 131 9.01 -3.52 2.18
N LEU A 132 8.36 -3.18 1.06
CA LEU A 132 7.56 -1.96 0.96
C LEU A 132 6.41 -1.95 1.97
N ALA A 133 5.70 -3.07 2.13
CA ALA A 133 4.65 -3.19 3.15
C ALA A 133 5.21 -2.99 4.57
N PHE A 134 6.36 -3.58 4.90
CA PHE A 134 7.00 -3.38 6.19
C PHE A 134 7.43 -1.93 6.43
N ILE A 135 8.01 -1.25 5.42
CA ILE A 135 8.37 0.17 5.54
C ILE A 135 7.11 1.01 5.79
N SER A 136 6.03 0.78 5.05
CA SER A 136 4.77 1.50 5.27
C SER A 136 4.20 1.27 6.67
N ILE A 137 4.17 0.03 7.15
CA ILE A 137 3.75 -0.30 8.52
C ILE A 137 4.66 0.41 9.53
N GLY A 138 5.98 0.42 9.30
CA GLY A 138 6.95 1.10 10.15
C GLY A 138 6.71 2.60 10.26
N VAL A 139 6.45 3.28 9.13
CA VAL A 139 6.13 4.71 9.11
C VAL A 139 4.88 5.01 9.95
N ILE A 140 3.80 4.24 9.74
CA ILE A 140 2.56 4.39 10.52
C ILE A 140 2.84 4.14 12.01
N GLY A 141 3.57 3.07 12.32
CA GLY A 141 3.92 2.70 13.69
C GLY A 141 4.68 3.80 14.42
N ILE A 142 5.70 4.39 13.79
CA ILE A 142 6.47 5.50 14.38
C ILE A 142 5.56 6.69 14.70
N VAL A 143 4.69 7.08 13.77
CA VAL A 143 3.78 8.22 13.96
C VAL A 143 2.76 7.95 15.07
N LEU A 144 2.18 6.75 15.11
CA LEU A 144 1.24 6.38 16.16
C LEU A 144 1.92 6.31 17.54
N LEU A 145 3.13 5.76 17.61
CA LEU A 145 3.90 5.73 18.86
C LEU A 145 4.24 7.14 19.36
N TYR A 146 4.63 8.03 18.45
CA TYR A 146 4.85 9.44 18.78
C TYR A 146 3.58 10.09 19.34
N ALA A 147 2.43 9.94 18.65
CA ALA A 147 1.16 10.51 19.08
C ALA A 147 0.69 9.95 20.45
N ILE A 148 0.86 8.64 20.68
CA ILE A 148 0.55 8.01 21.97
C ILE A 148 1.47 8.55 23.07
N SER A 149 2.76 8.72 22.77
CA SER A 149 3.75 9.26 23.71
C SER A 149 3.41 10.69 24.10
N GLU A 150 3.06 11.55 23.14
CA GLU A 150 2.71 12.95 23.37
C GLU A 150 1.44 13.09 24.22
N ASN A 151 0.36 12.38 23.87
CA ASN A 151 -0.88 12.37 24.66
C ASN A 151 -0.67 11.79 26.08
N SER A 152 0.21 10.79 26.23
CA SER A 152 0.58 10.26 27.55
C SER A 152 1.33 11.31 28.39
N ALA A 153 2.25 12.06 27.78
CA ALA A 153 3.01 13.11 28.46
C ALA A 153 2.11 14.27 28.90
N GLU A 154 1.21 14.75 28.04
CA GLU A 154 0.26 15.82 28.38
C GLU A 154 -0.65 15.44 29.55
N ARG A 155 -1.14 14.20 29.58
CA ARG A 155 -1.95 13.69 30.69
C ARG A 155 -1.19 13.66 32.01
N ALA A 156 0.10 13.31 31.97
CA ALA A 156 0.95 13.32 33.15
C ALA A 156 1.14 14.75 33.69
N VAL A 157 1.46 15.71 32.82
CA VAL A 157 1.61 17.13 33.19
C VAL A 157 0.33 17.69 33.80
N LYS A 158 -0.83 17.45 33.16
CA LYS A 158 -2.12 17.91 33.66
C LYS A 158 -2.47 17.31 35.03
N LYS A 159 -2.11 16.05 35.27
CA LYS A 159 -2.31 15.40 36.57
C LYS A 159 -1.47 16.07 37.67
N TYR A 160 -0.20 16.36 37.40
CA TYR A 160 0.67 17.08 38.34
C TYR A 160 0.17 18.49 38.64
N GLU A 161 -0.32 19.22 37.63
CA GLU A 161 -0.84 20.57 37.84
C GLU A 161 -2.08 20.57 38.74
N ILE A 162 -3.01 19.65 38.52
CA ILE A 162 -4.21 19.50 39.37
C ILE A 162 -3.83 19.18 40.81
N GLU A 163 -2.90 18.24 41.01
CA GLU A 163 -2.45 17.86 42.35
C GLU A 163 -1.74 19.01 43.08
N SER A 164 -0.93 19.80 42.36
CA SER A 164 -0.24 20.98 42.91
C SER A 164 -1.17 22.14 43.30
N ARG A 165 -2.31 22.32 42.63
CA ARG A 165 -3.32 23.33 42.97
C ARG A 165 -4.27 22.91 44.10
N SER A 166 -4.27 21.62 44.45
CA SER A 166 -5.10 21.04 45.51
C SER A 166 -4.43 21.01 46.90
N LYS A 167 -3.16 21.40 46.97
CA LYS A 167 -2.37 21.57 48.20
C LYS A 167 -2.15 23.05 48.49
#